data_AF-A0A2V6Q9N0-F1
#
_entry.id   AF-A0A2V6Q9N0-F1
#
_cell.length_a   1.000
_cell.length_b   1.000
_cell.length_c   1.000
_cell.angle_alpha   90.00
_cell.angle_beta   90.00
_cell.angle_gamma   90.00
#
_symmetry.space_group_name_H-M   'P 1'
#
loop_
_entity.id
_entity.type
_entity.pdbx_description
1 polymer ?
#
loop_
_entity_poly.entity_id
_entity_poly.type
_entity_poly.pdbx_seq_one_letter_code
_entity_poly.pdbx_strand_id
1 'polypeptide(L)'
;MRLGLALLVLVSAALPGAAAPRPTDVVAVDDFIDAPRALFGRTRAAVERALGPPSAVRARLLAAGPTSAAEAVDELVYSGLTVVVSQRSSAMRRVAITEPRWSLPRGLNVGTERAQVEAVLGEPQLVSDASALYLDADGFPNTVEFHFRDDRVRRIEWSYAPAD
;
A
#
# COMPACT_ATOMS: atom_id res chain seq x y z
N MET A 1 -0.59 52.56 -52.07
CA MET A 1 -1.31 51.30 -51.75
C MET A 1 -1.01 50.94 -50.31
N ARG A 2 -2.06 50.74 -49.50
CA ARG A 2 -2.00 50.32 -48.08
C ARG A 2 -1.59 48.84 -48.00
N LEU A 3 -0.89 48.44 -46.94
CA LEU A 3 -0.88 47.13 -46.23
C LEU A 3 0.45 47.07 -45.44
N GLY A 4 0.55 46.69 -44.18
CA GLY A 4 -0.39 46.13 -43.22
C GLY A 4 0.49 45.60 -42.07
N LEU A 5 0.23 46.10 -40.87
CA LEU A 5 0.86 45.71 -39.60
C LEU A 5 0.60 44.21 -39.33
N ALA A 6 1.61 43.45 -38.91
CA ALA A 6 1.40 42.19 -38.21
C ALA A 6 2.56 41.95 -37.23
N LEU A 7 2.45 42.53 -36.05
CA LEU A 7 3.29 42.23 -34.90
C LEU A 7 2.81 40.89 -34.31
N LEU A 8 3.56 39.81 -34.56
CA LEU A 8 3.25 38.49 -34.02
C LEU A 8 3.73 38.41 -32.56
N VAL A 9 2.83 38.64 -31.61
CA VAL A 9 3.10 38.42 -30.18
C VAL A 9 2.88 36.93 -29.89
N LEU A 10 3.96 36.16 -29.75
CA LEU A 10 3.90 34.81 -29.18
C LEU A 10 3.67 34.93 -27.67
N VAL A 11 2.40 34.79 -27.26
CA VAL A 11 2.06 34.51 -25.86
C VAL A 11 2.42 33.05 -25.59
N SER A 12 3.56 32.83 -24.92
CA SER A 12 3.92 31.52 -24.39
C SER A 12 3.03 31.24 -23.18
N ALA A 13 1.95 30.48 -23.39
CA ALA A 13 1.15 29.96 -22.30
C ALA A 13 1.98 28.91 -21.54
N ALA A 14 2.56 29.31 -20.41
CA ALA A 14 3.11 28.37 -19.44
C ALA A 14 1.95 27.52 -18.91
N LEU A 15 1.85 26.28 -19.39
CA LEU A 15 1.04 25.25 -18.75
C LEU A 15 1.49 25.18 -17.28
N PRO A 16 0.59 25.25 -16.28
CA PRO A 16 0.96 25.01 -14.90
C PRO A 16 1.55 23.60 -14.83
N GLY A 17 2.86 23.55 -14.59
CA GLY A 17 3.63 22.32 -14.62
C GLY A 17 3.10 21.34 -13.59
N ALA A 18 2.91 20.09 -14.01
CA ALA A 18 2.88 18.98 -13.08
C ALA A 18 4.15 19.11 -12.21
N ALA A 19 3.97 19.30 -10.90
CA ALA A 19 5.09 19.36 -9.98
C ALA A 19 5.92 18.09 -10.17
N ALA A 20 7.24 18.23 -10.25
CA ALA A 20 8.12 17.07 -10.33
C ALA A 20 7.78 16.10 -9.19
N PRO A 21 7.70 14.81 -9.48
CA PRO A 21 7.29 13.84 -8.48
C PRO A 21 8.29 13.84 -7.32
N ARG A 22 7.78 13.75 -6.10
CA ARG A 22 8.59 13.88 -4.88
C ARG A 22 9.26 12.54 -4.56
N PRO A 23 10.54 12.54 -4.17
CA PRO A 23 11.21 11.33 -3.71
C PRO A 23 10.40 10.62 -2.62
N THR A 24 10.47 9.29 -2.58
CA THR A 24 9.85 8.48 -1.52
C THR A 24 10.24 9.00 -0.14
N ASP A 25 9.26 9.25 0.72
CA ASP A 25 9.48 9.54 2.14
C ASP A 25 9.62 8.21 2.89
N VAL A 26 10.87 7.78 3.08
CA VAL A 26 11.22 6.49 3.69
C VAL A 26 10.61 6.33 5.08
N VAL A 27 10.65 7.39 5.91
CA VAL A 27 10.07 7.34 7.26
C VAL A 27 8.55 7.17 7.18
N ALA A 28 7.90 7.86 6.24
CA ALA A 28 6.47 7.70 6.03
C ALA A 28 6.07 6.30 5.58
N VAL A 29 6.87 5.69 4.71
CA VAL A 29 6.64 4.35 4.20
C VAL A 29 6.84 3.31 5.31
N ASP A 30 7.92 3.40 6.09
CA ASP A 30 8.20 2.47 7.19
C ASP A 30 7.10 2.53 8.26
N ASP A 31 6.70 3.74 8.68
CA ASP A 31 5.58 3.95 9.61
C ASP A 31 4.30 3.25 9.11
N PHE A 32 4.05 3.35 7.80
CA PHE A 32 2.86 2.80 7.19
C PHE A 32 2.93 1.28 6.99
N ILE A 33 4.12 0.72 6.71
CA ILE A 33 4.35 -0.72 6.61
C ILE A 33 4.15 -1.41 7.96
N ASP A 34 4.54 -0.77 9.06
CA ASP A 34 4.39 -1.31 10.41
C ASP A 34 2.97 -1.18 10.99
N ALA A 35 2.11 -0.37 10.38
CA ALA A 35 0.78 -0.06 10.90
C ALA A 35 -0.09 -1.31 11.24
N PRO A 36 -0.19 -2.35 10.39
CA PRO A 36 -0.96 -3.55 10.74
C PRO A 36 -0.39 -4.31 11.94
N ARG A 37 0.94 -4.35 12.09
CA ARG A 37 1.59 -5.01 13.23
C ARG A 37 1.37 -4.23 14.52
N ALA A 38 1.29 -2.90 14.44
CA ALA A 38 0.93 -2.06 15.58
C ALA A 38 -0.56 -2.22 15.97
N LEU A 39 -1.47 -2.36 14.99
CA LEU A 39 -2.91 -2.50 15.22
C LEU A 39 -3.33 -3.89 15.69
N PHE A 40 -2.79 -4.94 15.07
CA PHE A 40 -3.27 -6.32 15.25
C PHE A 40 -2.23 -7.23 15.90
N GLY A 41 -1.00 -6.76 16.08
CA GLY A 41 0.12 -7.57 16.55
C GLY A 41 0.80 -8.38 15.45
N ARG A 42 1.82 -9.15 15.83
CA ARG A 42 2.73 -9.85 14.90
C ARG A 42 2.44 -11.34 14.70
N THR A 43 1.52 -11.90 15.47
CA THR A 43 1.23 -13.34 15.48
C THR A 43 -0.27 -13.61 15.45
N ARG A 44 -0.68 -14.82 15.03
CA ARG A 44 -2.08 -15.27 15.09
C ARG A 44 -2.73 -14.99 16.45
N ALA A 45 -2.06 -15.36 17.54
CA ALA A 45 -2.59 -15.15 18.88
C ALA A 45 -2.75 -13.66 19.24
N ALA A 46 -1.90 -12.77 18.72
CA ALA A 46 -2.06 -11.33 18.90
C ALA A 46 -3.23 -10.78 18.08
N VAL A 47 -3.38 -11.25 16.84
CA VAL A 47 -4.47 -10.86 15.94
C VAL A 47 -5.81 -11.27 16.53
N GLU A 48 -5.95 -12.52 16.97
CA GLU A 48 -7.18 -13.02 17.61
C GLU A 48 -7.47 -12.33 18.94
N ARG A 49 -6.45 -11.90 19.69
CA ARG A 49 -6.64 -11.09 20.90
C ARG A 49 -7.16 -9.69 20.57
N ALA A 50 -6.68 -9.08 19.49
CA ALA A 50 -7.07 -7.74 19.09
C ALA A 50 -8.45 -7.68 18.44
N LEU A 51 -8.80 -8.70 17.66
CA LEU A 51 -9.99 -8.70 16.78
C LEU A 51 -11.06 -9.71 17.19
N GLY A 52 -10.78 -10.60 18.13
CA GLY A 52 -11.58 -11.80 18.37
C GLY A 52 -11.31 -12.90 17.33
N PRO A 53 -12.06 -14.01 17.40
CA PRO A 53 -11.92 -15.11 16.46
C PRO A 53 -12.33 -14.68 15.03
N PRO A 54 -11.65 -15.18 13.99
CA PRO A 54 -12.03 -14.91 12.61
C PRO A 54 -13.36 -15.59 12.26
N SER A 55 -14.08 -15.05 11.27
CA SER A 55 -15.31 -15.67 10.76
C SER A 55 -15.04 -16.93 9.94
N ALA A 56 -13.83 -17.05 9.38
CA ALA A 56 -13.35 -18.26 8.72
C ALA A 56 -11.83 -18.35 8.80
N VAL A 57 -11.31 -19.58 8.79
CA VAL A 57 -9.89 -19.88 8.61
C VAL A 57 -9.75 -20.76 7.38
N ARG A 58 -8.85 -20.39 6.46
CA ARG A 58 -8.64 -21.11 5.21
C ARG A 58 -7.16 -21.45 5.05
N ALA A 59 -6.86 -22.74 4.97
CA ALA A 59 -5.52 -23.19 4.59
C ALA A 59 -5.22 -22.78 3.13
N ARG A 60 -4.03 -22.22 2.92
CA ARG A 60 -3.54 -21.74 1.62
C ARG A 60 -2.05 -22.05 1.48
N LEU A 61 -1.59 -22.02 0.23
CA LEU A 61 -0.17 -21.99 -0.09
C LEU A 61 0.17 -20.58 -0.55
N LEU A 62 1.05 -19.90 0.18
CA LEU A 62 1.65 -18.66 -0.28
C LEU A 62 2.68 -19.00 -1.36
N ALA A 63 2.53 -18.40 -2.54
CA ALA A 63 3.46 -18.63 -3.63
C ALA A 63 4.89 -18.18 -3.26
N ALA A 64 5.88 -18.89 -3.80
CA ALA A 64 7.26 -18.49 -3.70
C ALA A 64 7.47 -17.12 -4.36
N GLY A 65 8.29 -16.27 -3.73
CA GLY A 65 8.77 -15.03 -4.30
C GLY A 65 10.23 -15.14 -4.78
N PRO A 66 10.81 -14.05 -5.30
CA PRO A 66 12.21 -14.03 -5.74
C PRO A 66 13.20 -14.45 -4.64
N THR A 67 12.89 -14.16 -3.38
CA THR A 67 13.75 -14.41 -2.21
C THR A 67 13.09 -15.29 -1.15
N SER A 68 11.93 -15.89 -1.43
CA SER A 68 11.16 -16.66 -0.45
C SER A 68 10.58 -17.93 -1.04
N ALA A 69 10.67 -19.03 -0.28
CA ALA A 69 10.05 -20.30 -0.65
C ALA A 69 8.51 -20.24 -0.51
N ALA A 70 7.82 -21.14 -1.20
CA ALA A 70 6.40 -21.33 -1.00
C ALA A 70 6.13 -21.81 0.45
N GLU A 71 5.03 -21.37 1.03
CA GLU A 71 4.77 -21.58 2.46
C GLU A 71 3.31 -21.92 2.73
N ALA A 72 3.08 -22.89 3.61
CA ALA A 72 1.76 -23.18 4.12
C ALA A 72 1.30 -22.10 5.12
N VAL A 73 0.16 -21.48 4.84
CA VAL A 73 -0.37 -20.36 5.61
C VAL A 73 -1.85 -20.55 5.91
N ASP A 74 -2.30 -19.94 7.01
CA ASP A 74 -3.72 -19.79 7.33
C ASP A 74 -4.16 -18.37 6.98
N GLU A 75 -5.19 -18.26 6.14
CA GLU A 75 -5.91 -17.02 5.88
C GLU A 75 -7.05 -16.88 6.89
N LEU A 76 -6.93 -15.90 7.79
CA LEU A 76 -7.92 -15.51 8.79
C LEU A 76 -8.82 -14.43 8.20
N VAL A 77 -10.11 -14.72 8.09
CA VAL A 77 -11.09 -13.83 7.46
C VAL A 77 -11.86 -13.05 8.51
N TYR A 78 -11.93 -11.72 8.33
CA TYR A 78 -12.72 -10.78 9.10
C TYR A 78 -13.54 -9.90 8.13
N SER A 79 -14.59 -9.21 8.61
CA SER A 79 -15.28 -8.22 7.76
C SER A 79 -14.28 -7.16 7.31
N GLY A 80 -14.14 -6.93 6.00
CA GLY A 80 -13.24 -5.92 5.45
C GLY A 80 -11.74 -6.13 5.67
N LEU A 81 -11.32 -7.26 6.25
CA LEU A 81 -9.92 -7.53 6.60
C LEU A 81 -9.59 -9.01 6.39
N THR A 82 -8.42 -9.26 5.84
CA THR A 82 -7.82 -10.59 5.78
C THR A 82 -6.43 -10.53 6.38
N VAL A 83 -6.12 -11.47 7.27
CA VAL A 83 -4.78 -11.63 7.84
C VAL A 83 -4.27 -13.02 7.48
N VAL A 84 -3.12 -13.10 6.83
CA VAL A 84 -2.46 -14.35 6.49
C VAL A 84 -1.34 -14.57 7.50
N VAL A 85 -1.31 -15.75 8.13
CA VAL A 85 -0.30 -16.15 9.12
C VAL A 85 0.39 -17.44 8.70
N SER A 86 1.67 -17.57 9.02
CA SER A 86 2.43 -18.81 8.81
C SER A 86 1.82 -19.96 9.62
N GLN A 87 1.61 -21.14 9.02
CA GLN A 87 1.25 -22.33 9.81
C GLN A 87 2.43 -22.82 10.67
N ARG A 88 3.67 -22.53 10.26
CA ARG A 88 4.89 -22.98 10.95
C ARG A 88 5.20 -22.12 12.18
N SER A 89 5.23 -20.81 12.01
CA SER A 89 5.67 -19.87 13.06
C SER A 89 4.52 -19.07 13.67
N SER A 90 3.30 -19.17 13.14
CA SER A 90 2.16 -18.30 13.48
C SER A 90 2.41 -16.80 13.24
N ALA A 91 3.51 -16.42 12.58
CA ALA A 91 3.85 -15.04 12.28
C ALA A 91 2.93 -14.46 11.19
N MET A 92 2.56 -13.20 11.32
CA MET A 92 1.82 -12.46 10.30
C MET A 92 2.66 -12.32 9.02
N ARG A 93 2.08 -12.74 7.89
CA ARG A 93 2.74 -12.75 6.57
C ARG A 93 2.12 -11.78 5.58
N ARG A 94 0.80 -11.62 5.61
CA ARG A 94 0.11 -10.58 4.83
C ARG A 94 -1.07 -10.02 5.58
N VAL A 95 -1.41 -8.77 5.28
CA VAL A 95 -2.65 -8.14 5.72
C VAL A 95 -3.27 -7.46 4.52
N ALA A 96 -4.57 -7.58 4.34
CA ALA A 96 -5.31 -6.81 3.36
C ALA A 96 -6.54 -6.20 4.01
N ILE A 97 -6.72 -4.88 3.86
CA ILE A 97 -7.94 -4.19 4.28
C ILE A 97 -8.70 -3.69 3.06
N THR A 98 -10.03 -3.67 3.16
CA THR A 98 -10.94 -3.22 2.10
C THR A 98 -12.06 -2.30 2.63
N GLU A 99 -12.01 -1.92 3.91
CA GLU A 99 -12.97 -1.00 4.55
C GLU A 99 -12.22 0.13 5.27
N PRO A 100 -12.79 1.35 5.33
CA PRO A 100 -12.12 2.53 5.90
C PRO A 100 -12.30 2.65 7.43
N ARG A 101 -12.27 1.53 8.16
CA ARG A 101 -12.61 1.51 9.60
C ARG A 101 -11.41 1.56 10.55
N TRP A 102 -10.20 1.40 10.02
CA TRP A 102 -8.97 1.42 10.82
C TRP A 102 -8.30 2.79 10.76
N SER A 103 -7.82 3.28 11.90
CA SER A 103 -6.98 4.47 11.95
C SER A 103 -5.55 4.10 11.55
N LEU A 104 -5.19 4.38 10.30
CA LEU A 104 -3.82 4.18 9.80
C LEU A 104 -3.03 5.49 9.86
N PRO A 105 -1.68 5.41 9.85
CA PRO A 105 -0.84 6.59 9.89
C PRO A 105 -1.14 7.58 8.77
N ARG A 106 -0.91 8.87 9.06
CA ARG A 106 -0.92 9.97 8.10
C ARG A 106 -2.26 10.16 7.36
N GLY A 107 -3.35 9.65 7.94
CA GLY A 107 -4.71 9.82 7.41
C GLY A 107 -4.99 9.06 6.12
N LEU A 108 -4.09 8.15 5.70
CA LEU A 108 -4.30 7.29 4.54
C LEU A 108 -5.26 6.15 4.92
N ASN A 109 -6.19 5.81 4.04
CA ASN A 109 -7.10 4.70 4.25
C ASN A 109 -7.71 4.20 2.93
N VAL A 110 -8.55 3.18 3.01
CA VAL A 110 -9.49 2.89 1.92
C VAL A 110 -10.34 4.13 1.64
N GLY A 111 -10.50 4.47 0.37
CA GLY A 111 -11.18 5.68 -0.10
C GLY A 111 -10.29 6.90 -0.33
N THR A 112 -9.05 6.90 0.17
CA THR A 112 -8.06 7.96 -0.09
C THR A 112 -7.76 8.07 -1.58
N GLU A 113 -7.58 9.29 -2.09
CA GLU A 113 -7.21 9.54 -3.49
C GLU A 113 -5.76 9.13 -3.76
N ARG A 114 -5.47 8.61 -4.94
CA ARG A 114 -4.10 8.27 -5.36
C ARG A 114 -3.15 9.45 -5.17
N ALA A 115 -3.55 10.63 -5.64
CA ALA A 115 -2.75 11.84 -5.52
C ALA A 115 -2.41 12.17 -4.06
N GLN A 116 -3.30 11.87 -3.10
CA GLN A 116 -3.02 12.04 -1.68
C GLN A 116 -2.04 10.99 -1.16
N VAL A 117 -2.14 9.72 -1.57
CA VAL A 117 -1.18 8.67 -1.21
C VAL A 117 0.24 9.08 -1.65
N GLU A 118 0.38 9.45 -2.93
CA GLU A 118 1.66 9.88 -3.50
C GLU A 118 2.15 11.20 -2.88
N ALA A 119 1.23 12.09 -2.49
CA ALA A 119 1.59 13.29 -1.77
C ALA A 119 2.11 13.01 -0.35
N VAL A 120 1.64 11.96 0.31
CA VAL A 120 2.03 11.61 1.68
C VAL A 120 3.28 10.72 1.72
N LEU A 121 3.39 9.76 0.80
CA LEU A 121 4.47 8.76 0.79
C LEU A 121 5.57 9.05 -0.23
N GLY A 122 5.36 10.00 -1.14
CA GLY A 122 6.24 10.24 -2.28
C GLY A 122 6.05 9.21 -3.38
N GLU A 123 7.05 9.11 -4.26
CA GLU A 123 7.04 8.17 -5.39
C GLU A 123 7.04 6.70 -4.94
N PRO A 124 6.17 5.85 -5.51
CA PRO A 124 6.24 4.40 -5.36
C PRO A 124 7.39 3.79 -6.17
N GLN A 125 7.90 2.64 -5.75
CA GLN A 125 8.93 1.89 -6.49
C GLN A 125 8.37 1.24 -7.76
N LEU A 126 7.11 0.79 -7.72
CA LEU A 126 6.39 0.31 -8.89
C LEU A 126 5.00 0.93 -8.94
N VAL A 127 4.61 1.44 -10.11
CA VAL A 127 3.31 2.07 -10.33
C VAL A 127 2.66 1.57 -11.60
N SER A 128 1.35 1.41 -11.54
CA SER A 128 0.46 1.20 -12.66
C SER A 128 -0.83 1.99 -12.46
N ASP A 129 -1.70 2.02 -13.45
CA ASP A 129 -3.04 2.60 -13.33
C ASP A 129 -3.87 1.94 -12.21
N ALA A 130 -3.58 0.67 -11.90
CA ALA A 130 -4.31 -0.11 -10.92
C ALA A 130 -3.63 -0.17 -9.55
N SER A 131 -2.34 0.11 -9.41
CA SER A 131 -1.66 0.01 -8.12
C SER A 131 -0.41 0.86 -7.97
N ALA A 132 0.01 1.04 -6.72
CA ALA A 132 1.28 1.66 -6.35
C ALA A 132 1.91 0.83 -5.22
N LEU A 133 3.12 0.34 -5.44
CA LEU A 133 3.89 -0.47 -4.51
C LEU A 133 4.98 0.38 -3.86
N TYR A 134 4.99 0.36 -2.53
CA TYR A 134 6.03 0.93 -1.71
C TYR A 134 6.80 -0.19 -0.99
N LEU A 135 8.12 -0.07 -0.96
CA LEU A 135 9.05 -0.97 -0.28
C LEU A 135 9.56 -0.30 1.00
N ASP A 136 9.91 -1.09 2.02
CA ASP A 136 10.59 -0.58 3.20
C ASP A 136 12.00 -0.03 2.88
N ALA A 137 12.60 0.69 3.84
CA ALA A 137 13.92 1.29 3.71
C ALA A 137 15.05 0.31 3.34
N ASP A 138 14.97 -0.92 3.85
CA ASP A 138 15.98 -1.97 3.66
C ASP A 138 15.77 -2.75 2.35
N GLY A 139 14.68 -2.48 1.63
CA GLY A 139 14.31 -3.08 0.35
C GLY A 139 13.33 -4.25 0.51
N PHE A 140 13.43 -5.26 -0.33
CA PHE A 140 12.61 -6.46 -0.13
C PHE A 140 13.05 -7.12 1.19
N PRO A 141 12.17 -7.13 2.21
CA PRO A 141 11.04 -8.06 2.13
C PRO A 141 9.67 -7.54 2.57
N ASN A 142 9.56 -6.34 3.18
CA ASN A 142 8.27 -5.81 3.60
C ASN A 142 7.79 -4.76 2.63
N THR A 143 6.50 -4.83 2.30
CA THR A 143 5.92 -3.94 1.29
C THR A 143 4.53 -3.51 1.70
N VAL A 144 4.11 -2.39 1.14
CA VAL A 144 2.70 -2.00 1.10
C VAL A 144 2.31 -1.67 -0.33
N GLU A 145 1.24 -2.29 -0.80
CA GLU A 145 0.65 -2.03 -2.11
C GLU A 145 -0.74 -1.41 -1.94
N PHE A 146 -0.92 -0.25 -2.56
CA PHE A 146 -2.23 0.39 -2.69
C PHE A 146 -2.84 -0.03 -4.02
N HIS A 147 -4.07 -0.50 -3.98
CA HIS A 147 -4.85 -0.81 -5.17
C HIS A 147 -5.93 0.24 -5.37
N PHE A 148 -5.99 0.88 -6.56
CA PHE A 148 -6.90 2.00 -6.88
C PHE A 148 -8.06 1.68 -7.85
N ARG A 149 -9.27 2.11 -7.54
CA ARG A 149 -10.39 2.10 -8.50
C ARG A 149 -10.97 3.50 -8.53
N ASP A 150 -11.23 4.02 -9.72
CA ASP A 150 -11.73 5.39 -9.91
C ASP A 150 -10.86 6.41 -9.15
N ASP A 151 -9.54 6.21 -9.25
CA ASP A 151 -8.46 6.97 -8.59
C ASP A 151 -8.49 7.00 -7.04
N ARG A 152 -9.25 6.09 -6.43
CA ARG A 152 -9.34 5.93 -4.97
C ARG A 152 -8.87 4.57 -4.51
N VAL A 153 -8.24 4.53 -3.35
CA VAL A 153 -7.81 3.28 -2.71
C VAL A 153 -9.03 2.40 -2.45
N ARG A 154 -9.00 1.17 -2.99
CA ARG A 154 -10.03 0.14 -2.76
C ARG A 154 -9.58 -0.95 -1.79
N ARG A 155 -8.26 -1.14 -1.70
CA ARG A 155 -7.60 -2.16 -0.93
C ARG A 155 -6.18 -1.70 -0.65
N ILE A 156 -5.73 -1.94 0.56
CA ILE A 156 -4.33 -1.79 0.94
C ILE A 156 -3.85 -3.16 1.37
N GLU A 157 -2.74 -3.61 0.80
CA GLU A 157 -2.12 -4.90 1.10
C GLU A 157 -0.72 -4.70 1.65
N TRP A 158 -0.42 -5.32 2.78
CA TRP A 158 0.91 -5.42 3.34
C TRP A 158 1.43 -6.84 3.18
N SER A 159 2.69 -6.97 2.78
CA SER A 159 3.41 -8.24 2.77
C SER A 159 4.63 -8.15 3.66
N TYR A 160 4.94 -9.26 4.33
CA TYR A 160 6.02 -9.36 5.28
C TYR A 160 6.94 -10.54 4.99
N ALA A 161 8.22 -10.32 5.26
CA ALA A 161 9.25 -11.35 5.26
C ALA A 161 8.84 -12.57 6.11
N PRO A 162 9.37 -13.76 5.80
CA PRO A 162 9.43 -14.82 6.77
C PRO A 162 10.12 -14.35 8.04
N ALA A 163 9.57 -14.75 9.19
CA ALA A 163 10.33 -14.73 10.42
C ALA A 163 11.36 -15.86 10.31
N ASP A 164 12.64 -15.53 10.45
CA ASP A 164 13.74 -16.49 10.53
C ASP A 164 13.56 -17.50 11.67
#